data_AF-A0A151WGH0-F1
#
_entry.id   AF-A0A151WGH0-F1
#
_cell.length_a   1.000
_cell.length_b   1.000
_cell.length_c   1.000
_cell.angle_alpha   90.00
_cell.angle_beta   90.00
_cell.angle_gamma   90.00
#
_symmetry.space_group_name_H-M   'P 1'
#
loop_
_entity.id
_entity.type
_entity.pdbx_description
1 polymer ?
#
loop_
_entity_poly.entity_id
_entity_poly.type
_entity_poly.pdbx_seq_one_letter_code
_entity_poly.pdbx_strand_id
1 'polypeptide(L)' 'MASNKSRHYTPAEKNLFLQILNKYKDIIECKKSNVNTLREKEVAWTNICGEFNNSSLITQEVRNIYFFIV' A
#
# COMPACT_ATOMS: atom_id res chain seq x y z
N MET A 1 20.72 -13.97 -17.23
CA MET A 1 20.99 -13.63 -15.81
C MET A 1 20.23 -12.34 -15.51
N ALA A 2 18.98 -12.43 -15.03
CA ALA A 2 18.21 -11.24 -14.65
C ALA A 2 18.76 -10.76 -13.30
N SER A 3 19.47 -9.64 -13.31
CA SER A 3 19.98 -9.02 -12.10
C SER A 3 18.79 -8.63 -11.22
N ASN A 4 18.59 -9.36 -10.13
CA ASN A 4 17.68 -9.01 -9.04
C ASN A 4 18.25 -7.78 -8.31
N LYS A 5 18.29 -6.63 -8.99
CA LYS A 5 18.59 -5.35 -8.35
C LYS A 5 17.35 -5.05 -7.53
N SER A 6 17.49 -5.11 -6.20
CA SER A 6 16.50 -4.58 -5.27
C SER A 6 16.11 -3.18 -5.73
N ARG A 7 14.96 -3.04 -6.40
CA ARG A 7 14.51 -1.76 -6.95
C ARG A 7 13.99 -0.96 -5.77
N HIS A 8 14.79 0.00 -5.32
CA HIS A 8 14.35 0.93 -4.30
C HIS A 8 13.13 1.71 -4.79
N TYR A 9 12.16 1.91 -3.91
CA TYR A 9 11.06 2.82 -4.20
C TYR A 9 11.62 4.22 -4.47
N THR A 10 11.24 4.81 -5.60
CA THR A 10 11.64 6.18 -5.95
C THR A 10 11.00 7.18 -4.98
N PRO A 11 11.54 8.39 -4.85
CA PRO A 11 10.90 9.43 -4.03
C PRO A 11 9.46 9.72 -4.44
N ALA A 12 9.15 9.64 -5.75
CA ALA A 12 7.80 9.83 -6.26
C ALA A 12 6.85 8.70 -5.81
N GLU A 13 7.31 7.45 -5.87
CA GLU A 13 6.55 6.28 -5.39
C GLU A 13 6.30 6.37 -3.88
N LYS A 14 7.31 6.75 -3.09
CA LYS A 14 7.15 6.97 -1.65
C LYS A 14 6.14 8.07 -1.35
N ASN A 15 6.21 9.19 -2.08
CA ASN A 15 5.28 10.30 -1.90
C ASN A 15 3.83 9.90 -2.26
N LEU A 16 3.65 9.17 -3.37
CA LEU A 16 2.37 8.61 -3.75
C LEU A 16 1.83 7.67 -2.66
N PHE A 17 2.66 6.77 -2.14
CA PHE A 17 2.27 5.86 -1.06
C PHE A 17 1.80 6.63 0.18
N LEU A 18 2.54 7.66 0.59
CA LEU A 18 2.17 8.52 1.72
C LEU A 18 0.86 9.27 1.49
N GLN A 19 0.60 9.74 0.27
CA GLN A 19 -0.68 10.39 -0.07
C GLN A 19 -1.85 9.42 0.03
N ILE A 20 -1.69 8.19 -0.48
CA ILE A 20 -2.70 7.13 -0.38
C ILE A 20 -2.91 6.77 1.09
N LEU A 21 -1.84 6.57 1.87
CA LEU A 21 -1.96 6.29 3.31
C LEU A 21 -2.73 7.39 4.05
N ASN A 22 -2.45 8.66 3.74
CA ASN A 22 -3.11 9.78 4.40
C ASN A 22 -4.63 9.81 4.14
N LYS A 23 -5.09 9.32 2.97
CA LYS A 23 -6.51 9.19 2.63
C LYS A 23 -7.23 8.14 3.50
N TYR A 24 -6.53 7.10 3.94
CA TYR A 24 -7.09 6.01 4.76
C TYR A 24 -6.72 6.13 6.25
N LYS A 25 -6.06 7.23 6.66
CA LYS A 25 -5.49 7.44 7.99
C LYS A 25 -6.47 7.12 9.12
N ASP A 26 -7.68 7.66 9.03
CA ASP A 26 -8.70 7.51 10.08
C ASP A 26 -9.13 6.05 10.29
N ILE A 27 -9.01 5.21 9.25
CA ILE A 27 -9.38 3.79 9.29
C ILE A 27 -8.19 2.96 9.81
N ILE A 28 -6.98 3.19 9.28
CA ILE A 28 -5.79 2.42 9.63
C ILE A 28 -5.29 2.74 11.05
N GLU A 29 -5.34 4.00 11.47
CA GLU A 29 -4.91 4.45 12.81
C GLU A 29 -6.02 4.34 13.87
N CYS A 30 -7.22 3.88 13.49
CA CYS A 30 -8.32 3.68 14.42
C CYS A 30 -7.91 2.72 15.54
N LYS A 31 -7.87 3.18 16.80
CA LYS A 31 -7.49 2.35 17.96
C LYS A 31 -8.56 1.34 18.38
N LYS A 32 -9.72 1.33 17.72
CA LYS A 32 -10.79 0.37 17.99
C LYS A 32 -10.44 -0.99 17.36
N SER A 33 -10.73 -2.06 18.09
CA SER A 33 -10.36 -3.43 17.74
C SER A 33 -11.57 -4.37 17.70
N ASN A 34 -12.75 -3.82 17.38
CA ASN A 34 -13.95 -4.62 17.17
C ASN A 34 -13.82 -5.37 15.84
N VAL A 35 -14.45 -6.55 15.72
CA VAL A 35 -14.36 -7.42 14.52
C VAL A 35 -14.70 -6.66 13.23
N ASN A 36 -15.69 -5.76 13.27
CA ASN A 36 -16.05 -4.91 12.14
C ASN A 36 -14.92 -3.95 11.76
N THR A 37 -14.26 -3.33 12.75
CA THR A 37 -13.13 -2.41 12.52
C THR A 37 -11.89 -3.12 11.98
N LEU A 38 -11.66 -4.38 12.37
CA LEU A 38 -10.58 -5.19 11.78
C LEU A 38 -10.84 -5.45 10.30
N ARG A 39 -12.07 -5.85 9.94
CA ARG A 39 -12.46 -6.06 8.54
C ARG A 39 -12.37 -4.77 7.72
N GLU A 40 -12.77 -3.64 8.29
CA GLU A 40 -12.64 -2.32 7.65
C GLU A 40 -11.16 -1.98 7.37
N LYS A 41 -10.25 -2.30 8.28
CA LYS A 41 -8.81 -2.13 8.08
C LYS A 41 -8.27 -3.04 6.97
N GLU A 42 -8.67 -4.30 6.94
CA GLU A 42 -8.26 -5.24 5.87
C GLU A 42 -8.73 -4.77 4.49
N VAL A 43 -9.96 -4.27 4.39
CA VAL A 43 -10.50 -3.68 3.16
C VAL A 43 -9.73 -2.42 2.79
N ALA A 44 -9.44 -1.55 3.75
CA ALA A 44 -8.64 -0.34 3.52
C ALA A 44 -7.25 -0.69 2.98
N TRP A 45 -6.55 -1.67 3.55
CA TRP A 45 -5.26 -2.14 3.06
C TRP A 45 -5.33 -2.72 1.65
N THR A 46 -6.37 -3.50 1.35
CA THR A 46 -6.61 -4.02 0.00
C THR A 46 -6.76 -2.89 -1.01
N ASN A 47 -7.52 -1.85 -0.65
CA ASN A 47 -7.72 -0.67 -1.49
C ASN A 47 -6.45 0.16 -1.65
N ILE A 48 -5.67 0.36 -0.58
CA ILE A 48 -4.36 1.04 -0.63
C ILE A 48 -3.43 0.33 -1.61
N CYS A 49 -3.31 -0.99 -1.53
CA CYS A 49 -2.53 -1.79 -2.46
C CYS A 49 -3.03 -1.65 -3.90
N GLY A 50 -4.36 -1.69 -4.11
CA GLY A 50 -4.97 -1.51 -5.41
C GLY A 50 -4.67 -0.12 -6.01
N GLU A 51 -4.87 0.95 -5.25
CA GLU A 51 -4.60 2.33 -5.69
C GLU A 51 -3.12 2.54 -6.02
N PHE A 52 -2.23 2.02 -5.18
CA PHE A 52 -0.79 2.14 -5.41
C PHE A 52 -0.34 1.37 -6.65
N ASN A 53 -0.78 0.12 -6.81
CA ASN A 53 -0.40 -0.73 -7.94
C ASN A 53 -1.00 -0.25 -9.27
N ASN A 54 -2.20 0.33 -9.25
CA ASN A 54 -2.86 0.89 -10.43
C ASN A 54 -2.36 2.29 -10.80
N SER A 55 -1.60 2.95 -9.92
CA SER A 55 -1.03 4.26 -10.24
C SER A 55 -0.01 4.11 -11.37
N SER A 56 -0.16 4.94 -12.41
CA SER A 56 0.67 4.92 -13.63
C SER A 56 2.18 4.99 -13.39
N LEU A 57 2.60 5.43 -12.19
CA LEU A 57 3.99 5.48 -11.73
C LEU A 57 4.58 4.10 -11.37
N ILE A 58 3.73 3.12 -11.02
CA ILE A 58 4.12 1.77 -10.57
C ILE A 58 3.91 0.73 -11.69
N THR A 59 3.07 1.04 -12.68
CA THR A 59 2.56 0.10 -13.71
C THR A 59 3.62 -0.48 -14.65
N GLN A 60 4.89 -0.09 -14.53
CA GLN A 60 5.97 -0.71 -15.32
C GLN A 60 6.36 -2.11 -14.83
N GLU A 61 6.15 -2.47 -13.55
CA GLU A 61 6.22 -3.86 -13.07
C GLU A 61 5.36 -4.02 -11.81
N VAL A 62 4.41 -4.97 -11.84
CA VAL A 62 3.49 -5.28 -10.72
C VAL A 62 4.29 -5.65 -9.47
N ARG A 63 4.52 -4.69 -8.58
CA ARG A 63 5.09 -4.93 -7.24
C ARG A 63 3.97 -5.37 -6.32
N ASN A 64 3.93 -6.67 -6.05
CA ASN A 64 3.07 -7.24 -5.01
C ASN A 64 3.53 -6.74 -3.63
N ILE A 65 2.98 -5.62 -3.15
CA ILE A 65 3.25 -5.03 -1.81
C ILE A 65 2.67 -5.88 -0.66
N TYR A 66 2.07 -7.04 -0.96
CA TYR A 66 1.55 -7.98 0.04
C TYR A 66 2.59 -8.38 1.10
N PHE A 67 3.88 -8.14 0.86
CA PHE A 67 4.98 -8.56 1.74
C PHE A 67 5.27 -7.63 2.95
N PHE A 68 4.63 -6.45 3.06
CA PHE A 68 4.88 -5.55 4.20
C PHE A 68 3.96 -5.79 5.41
N ILE A 69 3.10 -6.80 5.36
CA ILE A 69 2.18 -7.14 6.46
C ILE A 69 2.41 -8.60 6.89
N VAL A 70 3.56 -8.87 7.49
CA VAL A 70 3.79 -9.98 8.46
C VAL A 70 4.59 -9.42 9.62
#